data_AF-A0A3D3NRB5-F1
#
_entry.id   AF-A0A3D3NRB5-F1
#
_cell.length_a   1.000
_cell.length_b   1.000
_cell.length_c   1.000
_cell.angle_alpha   90.00
_cell.angle_beta   90.00
_cell.angle_gamma   90.00
#
_symmetry.space_group_name_H-M   'P 1'
#
loop_
_entity.id
_entity.type
_entity.pdbx_description
1 polymer ?
#
loop_
_entity_poly.entity_id
_entity_poly.type
_entity_poly.pdbx_seq_one_letter_code
_entity_poly.pdbx_strand_id
1 'polypeptide(L)'
;MRQIIQIIFCVLLVQNNALATTYILPTWEESSTTSEFVGVVECIVAGGIVARYRVVDSWKGAAVGTELHIAQHVDPYGPQFPISLVGERSLVFAEKSPTYRLGSFSGGGATPLWWRKIPTDLRCFSVVPIKEPMGRCLSIYMGFRGGGLAQFKAEVTSFLGADSEGQEMRLMLAAARKNLHLPDPTEPSDKGNEEDIKLYEWLSGAKDIEQLWQRILAQAKQLNPPPIPKTAEEIKADSHKRILLEMISSGGRERCKALLELADVSTLPWDKKELDRAASYIRRSLSRAEGRIIPSQDSEQNKPPATAEQIAKAESALSKPWDGETGKAFELLCHHSPSSLVPFLNGWQPTKDRRNQQFGYTLGSVFGHLCASDRIQHLSSLLAANDDWIKVSGAVYLCFDDAKAGKEALSRLLSLQADAGAWAAIVLASRGEKAAMPRALEVMATPDDPSIFSINHHNLQLRLRVLLSNVASASSISQPPGPSKEYSDGPERLIIQKEWHESLSKWWEMNQDKIKLADPWAKFLDEQRVD
;
A
#
# COMPACT_ATOMS: atom_id res chain seq x y z
N MET A 1 -12.51 -14.26 46.28
CA MET A 1 -11.04 -14.19 46.08
C MET A 1 -10.56 -15.01 44.87
N ARG A 2 -10.85 -16.31 44.75
CA ARG A 2 -10.43 -17.14 43.58
C ARG A 2 -10.89 -16.62 42.21
N GLN A 3 -12.13 -16.13 42.08
CA GLN A 3 -12.65 -15.58 40.82
C GLN A 3 -12.02 -14.22 40.45
N ILE A 4 -11.68 -13.40 41.43
CA ILE A 4 -10.99 -12.11 41.19
C ILE A 4 -9.55 -12.36 40.74
N ILE A 5 -8.87 -13.36 41.32
CA ILE A 5 -7.52 -13.76 40.91
C ILE A 5 -7.54 -14.35 39.48
N GLN A 6 -8.55 -15.15 39.11
CA GLN A 6 -8.70 -15.66 37.73
C GLN A 6 -9.00 -14.55 36.71
N ILE A 7 -9.79 -13.53 37.07
CA ILE A 7 -10.05 -12.38 36.21
C ILE A 7 -8.77 -11.54 36.04
N ILE A 8 -8.01 -11.31 37.11
CA ILE A 8 -6.71 -10.60 37.03
C ILE A 8 -5.70 -11.42 36.21
N PHE A 9 -5.65 -12.75 36.35
CA PHE A 9 -4.78 -13.60 35.54
C PHE A 9 -5.21 -13.64 34.06
N CYS A 10 -6.51 -13.63 33.76
CA CYS A 10 -7.00 -13.50 32.39
C CYS A 10 -6.74 -12.11 31.79
N VAL A 11 -6.84 -11.03 32.57
CA VAL A 11 -6.52 -9.66 32.10
C VAL A 11 -5.01 -9.49 31.87
N LEU A 12 -4.16 -10.13 32.69
CA LEU A 12 -2.71 -10.13 32.50
C LEU A 12 -2.25 -11.06 31.36
N LEU A 13 -2.96 -12.16 31.09
CA LEU A 13 -2.69 -13.05 29.94
C LEU A 13 -3.31 -12.56 28.62
N VAL A 14 -4.22 -11.59 28.67
CA VAL A 14 -4.80 -10.88 27.51
C VAL A 14 -4.16 -9.49 27.33
N GLN A 15 -3.02 -9.22 27.97
CA GLN A 15 -2.02 -8.38 27.33
C GLN A 15 -1.49 -9.16 26.12
N ASN A 16 -2.29 -9.19 25.06
CA ASN A 16 -1.76 -9.32 23.72
C ASN A 16 -0.66 -8.27 23.65
N ASN A 17 0.59 -8.73 23.65
CA ASN A 17 1.67 -7.99 23.06
C ASN A 17 1.24 -7.81 21.60
N ALA A 18 0.47 -6.75 21.33
CA ALA A 18 0.43 -6.18 20.02
C ALA A 18 1.89 -5.81 19.77
N LEU A 19 2.58 -6.62 18.97
CA LEU A 19 3.79 -6.16 18.31
C LEU A 19 3.33 -4.91 17.58
N ALA A 20 3.65 -3.73 18.12
CA ALA A 20 3.52 -2.50 17.36
C ALA A 20 4.19 -2.80 16.03
N THR A 21 3.42 -2.71 14.94
CA THR A 21 3.94 -2.81 13.58
C THR A 21 5.01 -1.75 13.47
N THR A 22 6.26 -2.16 13.65
CA THR A 22 7.42 -1.28 13.52
C THR A 22 7.66 -1.17 12.03
N TYR A 23 6.82 -0.37 11.37
CA TYR A 23 7.09 0.05 10.02
C TYR A 23 8.18 1.11 10.08
N ILE A 24 9.42 0.63 10.07
CA ILE A 24 10.60 1.49 10.04
C ILE A 24 10.77 1.94 8.58
N LEU A 25 10.18 3.09 8.22
CA LEU A 25 10.35 3.71 6.91
C LEU A 25 11.84 3.81 6.56
N PRO A 26 12.30 3.34 5.39
CA PRO A 26 13.68 3.55 4.98
C PRO A 26 13.99 5.05 4.93
N THR A 27 15.25 5.43 5.14
CA THR A 27 15.65 6.83 4.89
C THR A 27 15.50 7.16 3.41
N TRP A 28 15.41 8.44 3.08
CA TRP A 28 15.41 8.84 1.67
C TRP A 28 16.73 8.48 0.98
N GLU A 29 17.86 8.45 1.69
CA GLU A 29 19.16 7.99 1.17
C GLU A 29 19.12 6.50 0.81
N GLU A 30 18.59 5.67 1.71
CA GLU A 30 18.38 4.24 1.48
C GLU A 30 17.46 4.03 0.27
N SER A 31 16.34 4.76 0.24
CA SER A 31 15.36 4.73 -0.84
C SER A 31 15.97 5.15 -2.18
N SER A 32 16.78 6.22 -2.20
CA SER A 32 17.46 6.71 -3.42
C SER A 32 18.46 5.68 -3.97
N THR A 33 19.13 4.96 -3.07
CA THR A 33 20.08 3.91 -3.41
C THR A 33 19.38 2.74 -4.10
N THR A 34 18.29 2.24 -3.50
CA THR A 34 17.59 1.04 -3.99
C THR A 34 16.67 1.31 -5.18
N SER A 35 16.23 2.56 -5.38
CA SER A 35 15.36 2.92 -6.50
C SER A 35 16.11 2.85 -7.83
N GLU A 36 15.44 2.40 -8.89
CA GLU A 36 15.89 2.57 -10.26
C GLU A 36 15.42 3.88 -10.89
N PHE A 37 14.32 4.43 -10.38
CA PHE A 37 13.82 5.75 -10.75
C PHE A 37 13.58 6.61 -9.51
N VAL A 38 14.11 7.83 -9.55
CA VAL A 38 13.82 8.89 -8.58
C VAL A 38 13.55 10.17 -9.34
N GLY A 39 12.39 10.77 -9.14
CA GLY A 39 12.03 12.00 -9.83
C GLY A 39 10.60 12.45 -9.62
N VAL A 40 10.23 13.52 -10.31
CA VAL A 40 8.87 14.04 -10.34
C VAL A 40 8.17 13.55 -11.58
N VAL A 41 6.96 13.03 -11.39
CA VAL A 41 6.10 12.56 -12.46
C VAL A 41 4.76 13.27 -12.43
N GLU A 42 4.13 13.41 -13.60
CA GLU A 42 2.76 13.91 -13.75
C GLU A 42 1.86 12.77 -14.22
N CYS A 43 0.74 12.56 -13.54
CA CYS A 43 -0.20 11.53 -13.92
C CYS A 43 -0.91 11.92 -15.22
N ILE A 44 -0.82 11.05 -16.24
CA ILE A 44 -1.48 11.26 -17.54
C ILE A 44 -2.64 10.29 -17.75
N VAL A 45 -2.65 9.16 -17.05
CA VAL A 45 -3.78 8.23 -16.92
C VAL A 45 -3.86 7.76 -15.49
N ALA A 46 -4.90 8.15 -14.77
CA ALA A 46 -5.13 7.76 -13.39
C ALA A 46 -5.48 6.28 -13.28
N GLY A 47 -5.10 5.65 -12.17
CA GLY A 47 -5.45 4.27 -11.88
C GLY A 47 -5.29 3.96 -10.40
N GLY A 48 -6.02 2.95 -9.92
CA GLY A 48 -6.02 2.59 -8.50
C GLY A 48 -4.79 1.78 -8.06
N ILE A 49 -4.21 0.99 -8.97
CA ILE A 49 -3.03 0.13 -8.71
C ILE A 49 -1.90 0.48 -9.65
N VAL A 50 -2.22 0.67 -10.92
CA VAL A 50 -1.26 1.08 -11.95
C VAL A 50 -1.80 2.35 -12.57
N ALA A 51 -0.95 3.36 -12.65
CA ALA A 51 -1.24 4.58 -13.37
C ALA A 51 -0.14 4.84 -14.40
N ARG A 52 -0.48 5.58 -15.46
CA ARG A 52 0.48 6.01 -16.46
C ARG A 52 0.91 7.43 -16.15
N TYR A 53 2.21 7.63 -16.12
CA TYR A 53 2.83 8.88 -15.74
C TYR A 53 3.77 9.37 -16.83
N ARG A 54 3.95 10.68 -16.92
CA ARG A 54 5.03 11.31 -17.69
C ARG A 54 6.09 11.83 -16.72
N VAL A 55 7.36 11.52 -16.99
CA VAL A 55 8.48 12.07 -16.21
C VAL A 55 8.62 13.56 -16.49
N VAL A 56 8.49 14.38 -15.46
CA VAL A 56 8.62 15.84 -15.52
C VAL A 56 10.01 16.28 -15.08
N ASP A 57 10.59 15.58 -14.11
CA ASP A 57 11.94 15.82 -13.61
C ASP A 57 12.57 14.49 -13.23
N SER A 58 13.83 14.26 -13.64
CA SER A 58 14.52 12.99 -13.40
C SER A 58 15.81 13.23 -12.66
N TRP A 59 15.97 12.56 -11.52
CA TRP A 59 17.16 12.61 -10.68
C TRP A 59 17.95 11.31 -10.77
N LYS A 60 17.26 10.21 -11.12
CA LYS A 60 17.82 8.88 -11.41
C LYS A 60 16.88 8.13 -12.35
N GLY A 61 17.41 7.36 -13.30
CA GLY A 61 16.63 6.44 -14.13
C GLY A 61 16.10 7.06 -15.42
N ALA A 62 14.81 6.87 -15.69
CA ALA A 62 14.15 7.30 -16.93
C ALA A 62 14.28 8.81 -17.21
N ALA A 63 14.48 9.19 -18.46
CA ALA A 63 14.66 10.58 -18.88
C ALA A 63 13.35 11.39 -18.82
N VAL A 64 13.45 12.72 -18.70
CA VAL A 64 12.31 13.65 -18.80
C VAL A 64 11.55 13.43 -20.11
N GLY A 65 10.22 13.42 -20.04
CA GLY A 65 9.32 13.14 -21.16
C GLY A 65 8.98 11.66 -21.35
N THR A 66 9.71 10.73 -20.71
CA THR A 66 9.40 9.29 -20.75
C THR A 66 8.02 9.03 -20.14
N GLU A 67 7.23 8.16 -20.76
CA GLU A 67 6.01 7.64 -20.17
C GLU A 67 6.27 6.31 -19.47
N LEU A 68 5.78 6.17 -18.24
CA LEU A 68 5.99 5.02 -17.38
C LEU A 68 4.66 4.52 -16.80
N HIS A 69 4.44 3.22 -16.81
CA HIS A 69 3.43 2.54 -16.02
C HIS A 69 4.01 2.20 -14.66
N ILE A 70 3.54 2.89 -13.63
CA ILE A 70 4.06 2.71 -12.27
C ILE A 70 2.97 2.05 -11.43
N ALA A 71 3.30 0.89 -10.87
CA ALA A 71 2.47 0.19 -9.92
C ALA A 71 2.64 0.80 -8.52
N GLN A 72 1.55 1.02 -7.81
CA GLN A 72 1.53 1.36 -6.39
C GLN A 72 0.78 0.28 -5.59
N HIS A 73 1.02 0.26 -4.29
CA HIS A 73 0.25 -0.59 -3.39
C HIS A 73 -1.15 -0.04 -3.21
N VAL A 74 -2.11 -0.94 -2.98
CA VAL A 74 -3.45 -0.55 -2.55
C VAL A 74 -3.33 -0.11 -1.09
N ASP A 75 -3.61 1.16 -0.81
CA ASP A 75 -3.89 1.61 0.57
C ASP A 75 -5.40 1.70 0.76
N PRO A 76 -6.04 0.65 1.29
CA PRO A 76 -7.46 0.73 1.59
C PRO A 76 -7.80 1.57 2.83
N TYR A 77 -6.81 2.05 3.59
CA TYR A 77 -7.04 2.65 4.92
C TYR A 77 -6.55 4.09 5.07
N GLY A 78 -5.92 4.70 4.06
CA GLY A 78 -5.45 6.06 4.24
C GLY A 78 -4.50 6.63 3.19
N PRO A 79 -3.73 7.68 3.57
CA PRO A 79 -2.84 8.42 2.69
C PRO A 79 -1.51 7.71 2.40
N GLN A 80 -1.25 6.49 2.88
CA GLN A 80 0.08 5.87 2.77
C GLN A 80 0.42 5.57 1.31
N PHE A 81 -0.56 5.20 0.49
CA PHE A 81 -0.41 5.06 -0.97
C PHE A 81 -1.52 5.85 -1.70
N PRO A 82 -1.36 7.17 -1.86
CA PRO A 82 -2.39 8.01 -2.46
C PRO A 82 -2.55 7.68 -3.95
N ILE A 83 -3.79 7.72 -4.47
CA ILE A 83 -4.01 7.71 -5.91
C ILE A 83 -3.59 9.05 -6.50
N SER A 84 -2.94 9.04 -7.67
CA SER A 84 -2.69 10.27 -8.43
C SER A 84 -3.74 10.42 -9.52
N LEU A 85 -4.43 11.56 -9.53
CA LEU A 85 -5.39 11.94 -10.56
C LEU A 85 -4.68 12.63 -11.73
N VAL A 86 -5.29 12.62 -12.92
CA VAL A 86 -4.69 13.19 -14.13
C VAL A 86 -4.35 14.67 -13.94
N GLY A 87 -3.12 15.05 -14.27
CA GLY A 87 -2.56 16.38 -14.08
C GLY A 87 -1.91 16.62 -12.72
N GLU A 88 -2.12 15.73 -11.74
CA GLU A 88 -1.42 15.80 -10.46
C GLU A 88 0.04 15.37 -10.62
N ARG A 89 0.91 16.00 -9.83
CA ARG A 89 2.34 15.69 -9.78
C ARG A 89 2.71 15.04 -8.47
N SER A 90 3.61 14.07 -8.56
CA SER A 90 4.09 13.31 -7.41
C SER A 90 5.60 13.13 -7.53
N LEU A 91 6.29 13.21 -6.39
CA LEU A 91 7.65 12.70 -6.25
C LEU A 91 7.57 11.19 -6.07
N VAL A 92 8.33 10.44 -6.86
CA VAL A 92 8.24 8.98 -6.92
C VAL A 92 9.61 8.34 -6.74
N PHE A 93 9.63 7.28 -5.94
CA PHE A 93 10.75 6.36 -5.76
C PHE A 93 10.29 4.96 -6.17
N ALA A 94 10.89 4.43 -7.23
CA ALA A 94 10.43 3.20 -7.85
C ALA A 94 11.58 2.30 -8.32
N GLU A 95 11.33 0.99 -8.34
CA GLU A 95 12.25 -0.08 -8.75
C GLU A 95 11.62 -0.95 -9.85
N LYS A 96 12.42 -1.63 -10.69
CA LYS A 96 11.89 -2.67 -11.58
C LYS A 96 11.56 -3.91 -10.77
N SER A 97 10.55 -4.63 -11.24
CA SER A 97 10.07 -5.87 -10.64
C SER A 97 11.08 -7.04 -10.89
N PRO A 98 11.19 -8.05 -9.99
CA PRO A 98 10.32 -8.33 -8.85
C PRO A 98 11.08 -8.52 -7.53
N THR A 99 11.00 -7.60 -6.56
CA THR A 99 11.54 -7.94 -5.21
C THR A 99 10.75 -7.56 -3.99
N TYR A 100 9.72 -6.73 -4.07
CA TYR A 100 8.89 -6.49 -2.89
C TYR A 100 7.51 -7.12 -2.97
N ARG A 101 7.30 -8.23 -2.25
CA ARG A 101 6.02 -8.47 -1.58
C ARG A 101 5.89 -7.45 -0.44
N LEU A 102 5.65 -6.19 -0.76
CA LEU A 102 4.99 -5.31 0.20
C LEU A 102 3.56 -5.85 0.28
N GLY A 103 3.34 -6.79 1.20
CA GLY A 103 1.99 -7.21 1.54
C GLY A 103 1.27 -5.96 2.00
N SER A 104 0.08 -5.68 1.45
CA SER A 104 -0.77 -4.72 2.14
C SER A 104 -1.00 -5.25 3.54
N PHE A 105 -0.71 -4.42 4.54
CA PHE A 105 -0.84 -4.77 5.96
C PHE A 105 -2.31 -4.78 6.40
N SER A 106 -3.25 -4.58 5.46
CA SER A 106 -4.61 -5.08 5.54
C SER A 106 -4.62 -6.60 5.68
N GLY A 107 -4.59 -7.10 6.91
CA GLY A 107 -5.24 -8.37 7.21
C GLY A 107 -6.71 -8.25 6.81
N GLY A 108 -7.04 -8.65 5.57
CA GLY A 108 -8.36 -8.47 5.00
C GLY A 108 -8.42 -7.97 3.55
N GLY A 109 -7.35 -8.13 2.77
CA GLY A 109 -7.35 -8.05 1.30
C GLY A 109 -8.61 -7.45 0.66
N ALA A 110 -8.63 -6.17 0.29
CA ALA A 110 -9.35 -5.53 -0.83
C ALA A 110 -9.37 -6.34 -2.15
N THR A 111 -9.74 -7.62 -2.09
CA THR A 111 -10.11 -8.45 -3.24
C THR A 111 -11.27 -7.77 -3.93
N PRO A 112 -11.28 -7.63 -5.27
CA PRO A 112 -10.47 -8.32 -6.27
C PRO A 112 -9.29 -7.51 -6.86
N LEU A 113 -8.98 -6.31 -6.35
CA LEU A 113 -8.02 -5.39 -6.99
C LEU A 113 -6.65 -6.04 -7.27
N TRP A 114 -6.14 -6.85 -6.34
CA TRP A 114 -4.85 -7.56 -6.47
C TRP A 114 -4.79 -8.64 -7.55
N TRP A 115 -5.91 -9.11 -8.09
CA TRP A 115 -5.93 -10.13 -9.15
C TRP A 115 -5.63 -9.54 -10.53
N ARG A 116 -5.71 -8.21 -10.67
CA ARG A 116 -5.40 -7.51 -11.91
C ARG A 116 -3.89 -7.59 -12.18
N LYS A 117 -3.53 -8.24 -13.28
CA LYS A 117 -2.18 -8.29 -13.86
C LYS A 117 -2.06 -7.23 -14.94
N ILE A 118 -1.94 -5.96 -14.54
CA ILE A 118 -1.69 -4.86 -15.49
C ILE A 118 -0.16 -4.76 -15.69
N PRO A 119 0.34 -4.69 -16.94
CA PRO A 119 1.77 -4.50 -17.21
C PRO A 119 2.30 -3.24 -16.55
N THR A 120 3.47 -3.33 -15.91
CA THR A 120 4.12 -2.22 -15.22
C THR A 120 5.60 -2.16 -15.58
N ASP A 121 6.12 -0.94 -15.74
CA ASP A 121 7.54 -0.69 -15.97
C ASP A 121 8.29 -0.70 -14.63
N LEU A 122 7.66 -0.12 -13.60
CA LEU A 122 8.23 0.05 -12.27
C LEU A 122 7.17 -0.21 -11.19
N ARG A 123 7.65 -0.56 -9.99
CA ARG A 123 6.87 -0.60 -8.77
C ARG A 123 7.35 0.49 -7.84
N CYS A 124 6.42 1.33 -7.42
CA CYS A 124 6.65 2.39 -6.46
C CYS A 124 6.53 1.85 -5.03
N PHE A 125 7.46 2.26 -4.17
CA PHE A 125 7.38 2.04 -2.74
C PHE A 125 7.19 3.35 -1.95
N SER A 126 7.38 4.52 -2.59
CA SER A 126 7.02 5.83 -2.03
C SER A 126 6.52 6.80 -3.10
N VAL A 127 5.26 7.23 -2.96
CA VAL A 127 4.63 8.30 -3.75
C VAL A 127 4.33 9.45 -2.81
N VAL A 128 4.91 10.62 -3.08
CA VAL A 128 4.65 11.84 -2.31
C VAL A 128 3.93 12.83 -3.22
N PRO A 129 2.62 13.05 -3.03
CA PRO A 129 1.88 14.07 -3.76
C PRO A 129 2.52 15.44 -3.58
N ILE A 130 2.70 16.19 -4.67
CA ILE A 130 3.24 17.54 -4.62
C ILE A 130 2.11 18.49 -4.23
N LYS A 131 1.90 18.63 -2.92
CA LYS A 131 0.93 19.55 -2.29
C LYS A 131 1.66 20.45 -1.30
N GLU A 132 1.18 21.68 -1.14
CA GLU A 132 1.74 22.61 -0.14
C GLU A 132 1.14 22.34 1.26
N PRO A 133 1.91 22.45 2.36
CA PRO A 133 3.35 22.77 2.40
C PRO A 133 4.24 21.54 2.16
N MET A 134 5.07 21.59 1.11
CA MET A 134 5.89 20.46 0.65
C MET A 134 6.86 19.92 1.73
N GLY A 135 7.48 20.81 2.51
CA GLY A 135 8.45 20.41 3.54
C GLY A 135 7.85 19.44 4.57
N ARG A 136 6.58 19.65 4.95
CA ARG A 136 5.87 18.76 5.87
C ARG A 136 5.58 17.41 5.22
N CYS A 137 5.19 17.38 3.95
CA CYS A 137 5.00 16.13 3.22
C CYS A 137 6.31 15.33 3.15
N LEU A 138 7.43 15.98 2.80
CA LEU A 138 8.72 15.31 2.74
C LEU A 138 9.22 14.84 4.13
N SER A 139 8.93 15.56 5.21
CA SER A 139 9.20 15.08 6.56
C SER A 139 8.40 13.80 6.89
N ILE A 140 7.09 13.82 6.64
CA ILE A 140 6.19 12.69 6.94
C ILE A 140 6.54 11.44 6.12
N TYR A 141 6.69 11.58 4.80
CA TYR A 141 6.86 10.43 3.91
C TYR A 141 8.32 9.96 3.81
N MET A 142 9.30 10.86 4.03
CA MET A 142 10.71 10.61 3.70
C MET A 142 11.68 10.90 4.86
N GLY A 143 11.18 11.38 6.01
CA GLY A 143 12.02 11.82 7.13
C GLY A 143 12.95 12.99 6.76
N PHE A 144 12.60 13.76 5.71
CA PHE A 144 13.42 14.87 5.23
C PHE A 144 13.12 16.15 6.00
N ARG A 145 14.16 16.72 6.61
CA ARG A 145 14.09 17.90 7.49
C ARG A 145 14.47 19.19 6.76
N GLY A 146 14.03 19.36 5.51
CA GLY A 146 14.33 20.56 4.70
C GLY A 146 13.08 21.34 4.28
N GLY A 147 13.28 22.54 3.74
CA GLY A 147 12.23 23.51 3.48
C GLY A 147 11.34 23.24 2.25
N GLY A 148 11.72 22.33 1.35
CA GLY A 148 10.89 22.00 0.19
C GLY A 148 11.58 21.16 -0.90
N LEU A 149 10.86 20.95 -2.01
CA LEU A 149 11.24 20.03 -3.09
C LEU A 149 12.58 20.38 -3.75
N ALA A 150 12.90 21.66 -3.93
CA ALA A 150 14.15 22.10 -4.54
C ALA A 150 15.37 21.73 -3.68
N GLN A 151 15.29 21.93 -2.37
CA GLN A 151 16.33 21.53 -1.43
C GLN A 151 16.45 20.00 -1.41
N PHE A 152 15.33 19.29 -1.40
CA PHE A 152 15.32 17.82 -1.44
C PHE A 152 15.98 17.28 -2.70
N LYS A 153 15.67 17.85 -3.88
CA LYS A 153 16.32 17.52 -5.14
C LYS A 153 17.84 17.71 -5.07
N ALA A 154 18.29 18.85 -4.53
CA ALA A 154 19.71 19.13 -4.39
C ALA A 154 20.42 18.10 -3.51
N GLU A 155 19.80 17.71 -2.39
CA GLU A 155 20.32 16.69 -1.48
C GLU A 155 20.38 15.31 -2.12
N VAL A 156 19.31 14.89 -2.82
CA VAL A 156 19.27 13.60 -3.52
C VAL A 156 20.29 13.56 -4.65
N THR A 157 20.38 14.62 -5.46
CA THR A 157 21.34 14.68 -6.57
C THR A 157 22.78 14.69 -6.06
N SER A 158 23.05 15.44 -4.98
CA SER A 158 24.34 15.44 -4.28
C SER A 158 24.70 14.06 -3.74
N PHE A 159 23.73 13.34 -3.15
CA PHE A 159 23.93 11.99 -2.64
C PHE A 159 24.24 11.01 -3.77
N LEU A 160 23.42 11.01 -4.82
CA LEU A 160 23.59 10.11 -5.97
C LEU A 160 24.87 10.39 -6.77
N GLY A 161 25.37 11.63 -6.76
CA GLY A 161 26.62 12.03 -7.40
C GLY A 161 27.88 11.81 -6.55
N ALA A 162 27.76 11.47 -5.27
CA ALA A 162 28.90 11.13 -4.43
C ALA A 162 29.51 9.76 -4.83
N ASP A 163 30.79 9.57 -4.54
CA ASP A 163 31.45 8.28 -4.69
C ASP A 163 30.91 7.25 -3.67
N SER A 164 31.31 5.99 -3.81
CA SER A 164 30.81 4.90 -2.97
C SER A 164 31.07 5.14 -1.48
N GLU A 165 32.22 5.73 -1.12
CA GLU A 165 32.54 6.05 0.27
C GLU A 165 31.71 7.23 0.80
N GLY A 166 31.53 8.29 0.00
CA GLY A 166 30.67 9.41 0.35
C GLY A 166 29.21 9.00 0.53
N GLN A 167 28.70 8.10 -0.32
CA GLN A 167 27.36 7.53 -0.18
C GLN A 167 27.22 6.68 1.09
N GLU A 168 28.18 5.78 1.35
CA GLU A 168 28.19 4.95 2.56
C GLU A 168 28.25 5.80 3.83
N MET A 169 29.12 6.81 3.88
CA MET A 169 29.20 7.74 5.02
C MET A 169 27.86 8.45 5.27
N ARG A 170 27.21 8.94 4.21
CA ARG A 170 25.89 9.59 4.31
C ARG A 170 24.79 8.63 4.74
N LEU A 171 24.80 7.37 4.29
CA LEU A 171 23.87 6.34 4.72
C LEU A 171 24.02 6.02 6.22
N MET A 172 25.26 5.90 6.71
CA MET A 172 25.53 5.71 8.14
C MET A 172 25.01 6.88 8.98
N LEU A 173 25.25 8.12 8.54
CA LEU A 173 24.72 9.31 9.22
C LEU A 173 23.19 9.41 9.13
N ALA A 174 22.59 8.98 8.03
CA ALA A 174 21.13 8.94 7.89
C ALA A 174 20.48 7.96 8.89
N ALA A 175 21.11 6.81 9.13
CA ALA A 175 20.67 5.86 10.15
C ALA A 175 20.73 6.46 11.57
N ALA A 176 21.75 7.27 11.88
CA ALA A 176 21.79 8.04 13.13
C ALA A 176 20.66 9.08 13.19
N ARG A 177 20.52 9.91 12.15
CA ARG A 177 19.51 10.98 12.05
C ARG A 177 18.08 10.48 12.25
N LYS A 178 17.81 9.26 11.80
CA LYS A 178 16.50 8.59 11.90
C LYS A 178 16.17 8.14 13.31
N ASN A 179 17.17 7.71 14.09
CA ASN A 179 16.95 7.10 15.40
C ASN A 179 17.28 8.03 16.58
N LEU A 180 17.94 9.17 16.32
CA LEU A 180 18.20 10.23 17.30
C LEU A 180 17.07 11.26 17.31
N HIS A 181 16.75 11.80 18.48
CA HIS A 181 15.74 12.86 18.63
C HIS A 181 16.34 14.23 18.31
N LEU A 182 16.52 14.50 17.02
CA LEU A 182 16.98 15.79 16.50
C LEU A 182 15.80 16.77 16.35
N PRO A 183 16.02 18.09 16.35
CA PRO A 183 14.96 19.08 16.16
C PRO A 183 14.31 18.96 14.77
N ASP A 184 12.98 18.91 14.71
CA ASP A 184 12.24 18.96 13.43
C ASP A 184 12.00 20.42 13.00
N PRO A 185 12.62 20.89 11.89
CA PRO A 185 12.42 22.26 11.42
C PRO A 185 11.00 22.55 10.93
N THR A 186 10.17 21.52 10.73
CA THR A 186 8.74 21.66 10.39
C THR A 186 7.85 21.83 11.62
N GLU A 187 8.37 21.56 12.83
CA GLU A 187 7.70 21.74 14.11
C GLU A 187 8.54 22.65 15.04
N PRO A 188 8.37 23.99 14.99
CA PRO A 188 9.23 24.91 15.75
C PRO A 188 9.25 24.71 17.28
N SER A 189 8.27 23.98 17.83
CA SER A 189 8.23 23.57 19.23
C SER A 189 9.15 22.39 19.57
N ASP A 190 9.51 21.57 18.58
CA ASP A 190 10.43 20.44 18.75
C ASP A 190 11.88 20.94 18.74
N LYS A 191 12.46 21.04 19.93
CA LYS A 191 13.86 21.46 20.12
C LYS A 191 14.84 20.30 20.00
N GLY A 192 14.37 19.05 19.84
CA GLY A 192 15.20 17.86 19.94
C GLY A 192 15.80 17.65 21.34
N ASN A 193 16.67 16.65 21.45
CA ASN A 193 17.43 16.35 22.66
C ASN A 193 18.87 16.87 22.52
N GLU A 194 19.33 17.68 23.47
CA GLU A 194 20.65 18.33 23.39
C GLU A 194 21.82 17.33 23.28
N GLU A 195 21.74 16.20 23.97
CA GLU A 195 22.80 15.17 23.88
C GLU A 195 22.78 14.42 22.55
N ASP A 196 21.59 14.15 22.01
CA ASP A 196 21.44 13.52 20.68
C ASP A 196 21.97 14.45 19.58
N ILE A 197 21.73 15.76 19.70
CA ILE A 197 22.28 16.79 18.80
C ILE A 197 23.80 16.78 18.87
N LYS A 198 24.38 16.84 20.08
CA LYS A 198 25.84 16.81 20.27
C LYS A 198 26.47 15.53 19.73
N LEU A 199 25.83 14.38 19.95
CA LEU A 199 26.27 13.09 19.41
C LEU A 199 26.25 13.12 17.87
N TYR A 200 25.16 13.60 17.27
CA TYR A 200 25.03 13.68 15.82
C TYR A 200 26.03 14.65 15.18
N GLU A 201 26.22 15.84 15.76
CA GLU A 201 27.21 16.82 15.30
C GLU A 201 28.63 16.25 15.38
N TRP A 202 28.94 15.57 16.48
CA TRP A 202 30.22 14.91 16.66
C TRP A 202 30.42 13.76 15.66
N LEU A 203 29.41 12.95 15.36
CA LEU A 203 29.53 11.91 14.32
C LEU A 203 29.68 12.54 12.92
N SER A 204 28.89 13.56 12.62
CA SER A 204 28.85 14.24 11.32
C SER A 204 30.12 15.03 11.00
N GLY A 205 30.93 15.37 12.01
CA GLY A 205 32.23 15.99 11.81
C GLY A 205 33.35 15.04 11.35
N ALA A 206 33.05 13.78 11.02
CA ALA A 206 33.98 12.85 10.39
C ALA A 206 34.24 13.22 8.92
N LYS A 207 35.48 13.10 8.48
CA LYS A 207 35.92 13.42 7.11
C LYS A 207 35.77 12.25 6.14
N ASP A 208 35.81 11.04 6.67
CA ASP A 208 35.77 9.78 5.93
C ASP A 208 35.18 8.66 6.80
N ILE A 209 34.98 7.48 6.19
CA ILE A 209 34.37 6.31 6.85
C ILE A 209 35.25 5.77 7.97
N GLU A 210 36.58 5.79 7.82
CA GLU A 210 37.47 5.29 8.86
C GLU A 210 37.38 6.14 10.12
N GLN A 211 37.39 7.46 9.97
CA GLN A 211 37.22 8.38 11.07
C GLN A 211 35.84 8.23 11.70
N LEU A 212 34.78 8.08 10.89
CA LEU A 212 33.42 7.85 11.40
C LEU A 212 33.36 6.53 12.19
N TRP A 213 33.96 5.46 11.68
CA TRP A 213 34.08 4.16 12.33
C TRP A 213 34.81 4.27 13.67
N GLN A 214 35.96 4.94 13.72
CA GLN A 214 36.71 5.14 14.97
C GLN A 214 35.90 5.93 16.00
N ARG A 215 35.14 6.95 15.56
CA ARG A 215 34.22 7.69 16.42
C ARG A 215 33.11 6.77 16.98
N ILE A 216 32.47 5.99 16.11
CA ILE A 216 31.45 5.02 16.52
C ILE A 216 32.00 4.05 17.58
N LEU A 217 33.18 3.47 17.36
CA LEU A 217 33.81 2.54 18.31
C LEU A 217 34.18 3.22 19.63
N ALA A 218 34.76 4.42 19.58
CA ALA A 218 35.15 5.15 20.79
C ALA A 218 33.93 5.47 21.66
N GLN A 219 32.84 5.93 21.06
CA GLN A 219 31.60 6.23 21.77
C GLN A 219 30.95 4.96 22.34
N ALA A 220 30.84 3.91 21.53
CA ALA A 220 30.23 2.66 21.97
C ALA A 220 31.03 1.96 23.10
N LYS A 221 32.35 2.18 23.19
CA LYS A 221 33.17 1.71 24.33
C LYS A 221 32.94 2.51 25.61
N GLN A 222 32.64 3.81 25.49
CA GLN A 222 32.28 4.64 26.65
C GLN A 222 30.88 4.27 27.17
N LEU A 223 29.97 3.87 26.28
CA LEU A 223 28.65 3.38 26.61
C LEU A 223 28.73 1.94 27.16
N ASN A 224 28.66 1.79 28.48
CA ASN A 224 28.65 0.49 29.17
C ASN A 224 27.31 0.21 29.90
N PRO A 225 26.17 0.16 29.18
CA PRO A 225 24.89 -0.15 29.79
C PRO A 225 24.87 -1.61 30.27
N PRO A 226 24.19 -1.93 31.40
CA PRO A 226 23.98 -3.31 31.80
C PRO A 226 23.07 -4.04 30.80
N PRO A 227 23.11 -5.39 30.74
CA PRO A 227 22.30 -6.18 29.80
C PRO A 227 20.78 -5.93 29.90
N ILE A 228 20.32 -5.53 31.08
CA ILE A 228 18.94 -5.13 31.33
C ILE A 228 19.00 -3.73 31.96
N PRO A 229 18.85 -2.67 31.16
CA PRO A 229 18.87 -1.31 31.67
C PRO A 229 17.63 -1.04 32.53
N LYS A 230 17.83 -0.38 33.67
CA LYS A 230 16.78 -0.11 34.67
C LYS A 230 16.60 1.37 34.96
N THR A 231 17.64 2.19 34.80
CA THR A 231 17.54 3.65 34.94
C THR A 231 17.34 4.33 33.59
N ALA A 232 16.90 5.58 33.61
CA ALA A 232 16.74 6.37 32.38
C ALA A 232 18.08 6.55 31.65
N GLU A 233 19.17 6.74 32.40
CA GLU A 233 20.53 6.87 31.87
C GLU A 233 21.02 5.56 31.23
N GLU A 234 20.76 4.42 31.88
CA GLU A 234 21.10 3.10 31.34
C GLU A 234 20.30 2.78 30.07
N ILE A 235 19.00 3.09 30.06
CA ILE A 235 18.11 2.92 28.89
C ILE A 235 18.61 3.80 27.74
N LYS A 236 18.99 5.05 28.03
CA LYS A 236 19.53 5.97 27.04
C LYS A 236 20.87 5.49 26.49
N ALA A 237 21.78 5.04 27.35
CA ALA A 237 23.07 4.50 26.93
C ALA A 237 22.93 3.24 26.07
N ASP A 238 22.00 2.33 26.41
CA ASP A 238 21.63 1.17 25.58
C ASP A 238 21.07 1.62 24.22
N SER A 239 20.15 2.60 24.21
CA SER A 239 19.60 3.17 22.97
C SER A 239 20.69 3.74 22.07
N HIS A 240 21.56 4.62 22.59
CA HIS A 240 22.68 5.19 21.83
C HIS A 240 23.63 4.10 21.30
N LYS A 241 23.96 3.10 22.13
CA LYS A 241 24.84 1.99 21.72
C LYS A 241 24.23 1.16 20.58
N ARG A 242 22.91 0.96 20.59
CA ARG A 242 22.18 0.31 19.49
C ARG A 242 22.12 1.16 18.24
N ILE A 243 21.93 2.48 18.35
CA ILE A 243 21.95 3.40 17.22
C ILE A 243 23.30 3.34 16.50
N LEU A 244 24.41 3.33 17.26
CA LEU A 244 25.76 3.20 16.72
C LEU A 244 25.96 1.88 15.94
N LEU A 245 25.39 0.77 16.42
CA LEU A 245 25.39 -0.48 15.69
C LEU A 245 24.50 -0.42 14.44
N GLU A 246 23.37 0.28 14.52
CA GLU A 246 22.44 0.45 13.40
C GLU A 246 23.03 1.29 12.26
N MET A 247 23.88 2.27 12.59
CA MET A 247 24.68 3.00 11.60
C MET A 247 25.53 2.03 10.78
N ILE A 248 26.17 1.05 11.43
CA ILE A 248 26.99 0.03 10.77
C ILE A 248 26.10 -0.94 9.97
N SER A 249 25.03 -1.47 10.57
CA SER A 249 24.23 -2.54 9.98
C SER A 249 23.40 -2.09 8.76
N SER A 250 22.75 -0.93 8.85
CA SER A 250 21.82 -0.42 7.84
C SER A 250 22.49 0.58 6.89
N GLY A 251 23.41 1.39 7.42
CA GLY A 251 24.17 2.37 6.64
C GLY A 251 25.40 1.79 5.95
N GLY A 252 26.09 0.84 6.58
CA GLY A 252 27.33 0.27 6.08
C GLY A 252 27.20 -0.47 4.75
N ARG A 253 28.26 -0.40 3.95
CA ARG A 253 28.43 -1.02 2.63
C ARG A 253 29.81 -1.68 2.57
N GLU A 254 30.52 -1.57 1.45
CA GLU A 254 31.77 -2.31 1.23
C GLU A 254 32.88 -1.89 2.18
N ARG A 255 33.01 -0.59 2.51
CA ARG A 255 34.10 -0.14 3.38
C ARG A 255 33.88 -0.57 4.83
N CYS A 256 32.67 -0.42 5.37
CA CYS A 256 32.32 -0.92 6.70
C CYS A 256 32.39 -2.43 6.78
N LYS A 257 32.00 -3.16 5.73
CA LYS A 257 32.17 -4.61 5.67
C LYS A 257 33.65 -4.99 5.79
N ALA A 258 34.53 -4.36 5.01
CA ALA A 258 35.97 -4.61 5.09
C ALA A 258 36.54 -4.27 6.49
N LEU A 259 36.13 -3.15 7.09
CA LEU A 259 36.53 -2.77 8.45
C LEU A 259 36.06 -3.77 9.50
N LEU A 260 34.84 -4.29 9.37
CA LEU A 260 34.27 -5.29 10.27
C LEU A 260 34.97 -6.65 10.12
N GLU A 261 35.36 -7.03 8.90
CA GLU A 261 36.11 -8.27 8.62
C GLU A 261 37.56 -8.23 9.10
N LEU A 262 38.18 -7.04 9.14
CA LEU A 262 39.55 -6.83 9.63
C LEU A 262 39.63 -6.65 11.16
N ALA A 263 38.52 -6.32 11.81
CA ALA A 263 38.49 -6.07 13.25
C ALA A 263 38.61 -7.35 14.07
N ASP A 264 39.38 -7.31 15.15
CA ASP A 264 39.31 -8.34 16.18
C ASP A 264 37.98 -8.18 16.94
N VAL A 265 37.04 -9.10 16.67
CA VAL A 265 35.69 -9.15 17.25
C VAL A 265 35.73 -9.06 18.78
N SER A 266 36.77 -9.60 19.43
CA SER A 266 36.91 -9.55 20.89
C SER A 266 37.19 -8.14 21.45
N THR A 267 37.62 -7.21 20.59
CA THR A 267 37.95 -5.82 20.96
C THR A 267 36.83 -4.82 20.67
N LEU A 268 35.76 -5.28 20.02
CA LEU A 268 34.60 -4.47 19.66
C LEU A 268 33.61 -4.37 20.83
N PRO A 269 32.87 -3.26 20.94
CA PRO A 269 31.99 -3.01 22.08
C PRO A 269 30.66 -3.79 22.04
N TRP A 270 30.44 -4.64 21.04
CA TRP A 270 29.23 -5.45 20.86
C TRP A 270 29.55 -6.93 20.93
N ASP A 271 28.55 -7.73 21.25
CA ASP A 271 28.74 -9.18 21.27
C ASP A 271 28.83 -9.76 19.84
N LYS A 272 29.31 -11.01 19.75
CA LYS A 272 29.46 -11.70 18.46
C LYS A 272 28.15 -11.80 17.69
N LYS A 273 27.03 -12.02 18.36
CA LYS A 273 25.72 -12.21 17.73
C LYS A 273 25.21 -10.90 17.11
N GLU A 274 25.42 -9.78 17.78
CA GLU A 274 25.12 -8.44 17.29
C GLU A 274 25.94 -8.12 16.03
N LEU A 275 27.24 -8.41 16.04
CA LEU A 275 28.13 -8.19 14.92
C LEU A 275 27.83 -9.10 13.73
N ASP A 276 27.56 -10.39 13.97
CA ASP A 276 27.13 -11.34 12.94
C ASP A 276 25.82 -10.89 12.28
N ARG A 277 24.89 -10.34 13.08
CA ARG A 277 23.65 -9.75 12.58
C ARG A 277 23.94 -8.53 11.70
N ALA A 278 24.78 -7.60 12.16
CA ALA A 278 25.17 -6.42 11.38
C ALA A 278 25.82 -6.79 10.04
N ALA A 279 26.82 -7.68 10.05
CA ALA A 279 27.45 -8.21 8.85
C ALA A 279 26.45 -8.87 7.89
N SER A 280 25.45 -9.57 8.43
CA SER A 280 24.38 -10.18 7.63
C SER A 280 23.40 -9.16 7.05
N TYR A 281 23.20 -8.00 7.67
CA TYR A 281 22.46 -6.89 7.07
C TYR A 281 23.24 -6.25 5.93
N ILE A 282 24.53 -5.95 6.13
CA ILE A 282 25.40 -5.37 5.09
C ILE A 282 25.48 -6.31 3.86
N ARG A 283 25.69 -7.61 4.06
CA ARG A 283 25.69 -8.58 2.93
C ARG A 283 24.35 -8.62 2.18
N ARG A 284 23.23 -8.49 2.90
CA ARG A 284 21.90 -8.47 2.28
C ARG A 284 21.64 -7.18 1.50
N SER A 285 22.10 -6.03 1.99
CA SER A 285 21.95 -4.76 1.26
C SER A 285 22.79 -4.74 -0.01
N LEU A 286 24.02 -5.25 0.04
CA LEU A 286 24.91 -5.36 -1.12
C LEU A 286 24.36 -6.35 -2.17
N SER A 287 23.91 -7.54 -1.75
CA SER A 287 23.35 -8.54 -2.69
C SER A 287 21.98 -8.16 -3.28
N ARG A 288 21.24 -7.24 -2.66
CA ARG A 288 19.99 -6.72 -3.26
C ARG A 288 20.25 -5.88 -4.52
N ALA A 289 21.43 -5.28 -4.65
CA ALA A 289 21.84 -4.62 -5.89
C ALA A 289 22.02 -5.61 -7.06
N GLU A 290 22.15 -6.91 -6.79
CA GLU A 290 22.44 -7.95 -7.79
C GLU A 290 21.19 -8.67 -8.33
N GLY A 291 19.97 -8.21 -7.99
CA GLY A 291 18.72 -8.68 -8.60
C GLY A 291 18.34 -10.12 -8.20
N ARG A 292 17.37 -10.28 -7.29
CA ARG A 292 16.79 -11.61 -7.03
C ARG A 292 15.69 -11.92 -8.04
N ILE A 293 15.88 -12.97 -8.81
CA ILE A 293 14.84 -13.61 -9.60
C ILE A 293 13.90 -14.34 -8.63
N ILE A 294 12.71 -13.79 -8.39
CA ILE A 294 11.62 -14.53 -7.73
C ILE A 294 11.02 -15.48 -8.79
N PRO A 295 10.81 -16.77 -8.49
CA PRO A 295 10.13 -17.67 -9.40
C PRO A 295 8.73 -17.13 -9.74
N SER A 296 8.41 -17.03 -11.02
CA SER A 296 7.08 -16.58 -11.45
C SER A 296 5.99 -17.50 -10.89
N GLN A 297 4.86 -16.91 -10.48
CA GLN A 297 3.66 -17.63 -10.03
C GLN A 297 2.94 -18.38 -11.16
N ASP A 298 3.57 -18.59 -12.32
CA ASP A 298 3.00 -19.33 -13.45
C ASP A 298 2.85 -20.84 -13.17
N SER A 299 3.24 -21.30 -11.98
CA SER A 299 3.14 -22.71 -11.59
C SER A 299 1.73 -23.21 -11.25
N GLU A 300 0.69 -22.37 -11.28
CA GLU A 300 -0.67 -22.83 -10.94
C GLU A 300 -1.42 -23.50 -12.10
N GLN A 301 -0.98 -23.35 -13.35
CA GLN A 301 -1.63 -24.00 -14.50
C GLN A 301 -1.39 -25.51 -14.63
N ASN A 302 -0.53 -26.10 -13.77
CA ASN A 302 -0.19 -27.52 -13.79
C ASN A 302 -0.60 -28.29 -12.51
N LYS A 303 -1.56 -27.79 -11.73
CA LYS A 303 -2.10 -28.58 -10.61
C LYS A 303 -2.95 -29.74 -11.17
N PRO A 304 -2.72 -30.99 -10.73
CA PRO A 304 -3.55 -32.12 -11.15
C PRO A 304 -5.02 -31.85 -10.77
N PRO A 305 -5.99 -32.34 -11.58
CA PRO A 305 -7.41 -32.17 -11.28
C PRO A 305 -7.73 -32.73 -9.89
N ALA A 306 -8.52 -31.99 -9.11
CA ALA A 306 -8.92 -32.42 -7.78
C ALA A 306 -9.67 -33.76 -7.83
N THR A 307 -9.39 -34.64 -6.87
CA THR A 307 -10.08 -35.92 -6.76
C THR A 307 -11.52 -35.74 -6.28
N ALA A 308 -12.40 -36.69 -6.57
CA ALA A 308 -13.79 -36.67 -6.08
C ALA A 308 -13.86 -36.58 -4.54
N GLU A 309 -12.90 -37.20 -3.83
CA GLU A 309 -12.79 -37.12 -2.37
C GLU A 309 -12.41 -35.71 -1.90
N GLN A 310 -11.51 -35.02 -2.62
CA GLN A 310 -11.14 -33.63 -2.31
C GLN A 310 -12.32 -32.67 -2.53
N ILE A 311 -13.09 -32.87 -3.61
CA ILE A 311 -14.31 -32.10 -3.89
C ILE A 311 -15.34 -32.33 -2.79
N ALA A 312 -15.65 -33.59 -2.45
CA ALA A 312 -16.63 -33.91 -1.39
C ALA A 312 -16.20 -33.34 -0.01
N LYS A 313 -14.90 -33.39 0.31
CA LYS A 313 -14.37 -32.79 1.53
C LYS A 313 -14.52 -31.27 1.54
N ALA A 314 -14.26 -30.62 0.40
CA ALA A 314 -14.42 -29.17 0.25
C ALA A 314 -15.90 -28.77 0.35
N GLU A 315 -16.83 -29.51 -0.27
CA GLU A 315 -18.27 -29.28 -0.16
C GLU A 315 -18.75 -29.40 1.29
N SER A 316 -18.28 -30.41 2.01
CA SER A 316 -18.58 -30.56 3.44
C SER A 316 -18.04 -29.38 4.27
N ALA A 317 -16.93 -28.76 3.86
CA ALA A 317 -16.35 -27.63 4.59
C ALA A 317 -17.20 -26.36 4.51
N LEU A 318 -18.00 -26.18 3.45
CA LEU A 318 -18.88 -25.00 3.31
C LEU A 318 -19.96 -24.88 4.39
N SER A 319 -20.27 -25.97 5.08
CA SER A 319 -21.21 -25.96 6.22
C SER A 319 -20.58 -25.55 7.55
N LYS A 320 -19.26 -25.34 7.58
CA LYS A 320 -18.50 -24.95 8.78
C LYS A 320 -18.41 -23.42 8.92
N PRO A 321 -18.10 -22.90 10.13
CA PRO A 321 -17.77 -21.48 10.30
C PRO A 321 -16.62 -21.06 9.39
N TRP A 322 -16.69 -19.84 8.86
CA TRP A 322 -15.69 -19.34 7.92
C TRP A 322 -14.30 -19.23 8.55
N ASP A 323 -13.33 -19.93 7.97
CA ASP A 323 -11.91 -19.92 8.36
C ASP A 323 -10.99 -20.09 7.13
N GLY A 324 -9.68 -20.21 7.36
CA GLY A 324 -8.70 -20.38 6.29
C GLY A 324 -8.83 -21.70 5.53
N GLU A 325 -9.40 -22.75 6.13
CA GLU A 325 -9.66 -24.02 5.42
C GLU A 325 -10.88 -23.92 4.54
N THR A 326 -11.93 -23.26 5.02
CA THR A 326 -13.17 -22.98 4.29
C THR A 326 -12.90 -22.09 3.10
N GLY A 327 -12.04 -21.07 3.23
CA GLY A 327 -11.58 -20.26 2.11
C GLY A 327 -10.88 -21.07 1.01
N LYS A 328 -9.96 -21.98 1.38
CA LYS A 328 -9.30 -22.88 0.42
C LYS A 328 -10.26 -23.87 -0.23
N ALA A 329 -11.24 -24.38 0.52
CA ALA A 329 -12.28 -25.24 0.00
C ALA A 329 -13.15 -24.50 -1.03
N PHE A 330 -13.53 -23.25 -0.73
CA PHE A 330 -14.28 -22.39 -1.64
C PHE A 330 -13.51 -22.14 -2.96
N GLU A 331 -12.22 -21.77 -2.89
CA GLU A 331 -11.37 -21.60 -4.07
C GLU A 331 -11.26 -22.88 -4.91
N LEU A 332 -11.06 -24.03 -4.26
CA LEU A 332 -11.00 -25.34 -4.95
C LEU A 332 -12.30 -25.62 -5.71
N LEU A 333 -13.45 -25.38 -5.07
CA LEU A 333 -14.76 -25.63 -5.68
C LEU A 333 -15.07 -24.66 -6.82
N CYS A 334 -14.58 -23.42 -6.79
CA CYS A 334 -14.75 -22.49 -7.92
C CYS A 334 -14.17 -23.07 -9.23
N HIS A 335 -13.05 -23.79 -9.14
CA HIS A 335 -12.39 -24.40 -10.30
C HIS A 335 -12.99 -25.75 -10.70
N HIS A 336 -13.35 -26.59 -9.72
CA HIS A 336 -13.64 -28.00 -9.97
C HIS A 336 -15.11 -28.39 -9.82
N SER A 337 -15.92 -27.62 -9.10
CA SER A 337 -17.35 -27.88 -8.90
C SER A 337 -18.13 -26.57 -8.67
N PRO A 338 -18.14 -25.63 -9.64
CA PRO A 338 -18.79 -24.33 -9.44
C PRO A 338 -20.31 -24.44 -9.23
N SER A 339 -20.94 -25.49 -9.76
CA SER A 339 -22.37 -25.74 -9.60
C SER A 339 -22.76 -26.00 -8.13
N SER A 340 -21.89 -26.61 -7.32
CA SER A 340 -22.17 -26.84 -5.90
C SER A 340 -22.05 -25.57 -5.05
N LEU A 341 -21.34 -24.55 -5.54
CA LEU A 341 -21.25 -23.25 -4.89
C LEU A 341 -22.45 -22.33 -5.14
N VAL A 342 -23.17 -22.49 -6.25
CA VAL A 342 -24.31 -21.61 -6.58
C VAL A 342 -25.41 -21.64 -5.50
N PRO A 343 -25.88 -22.81 -5.00
CA PRO A 343 -26.83 -22.85 -3.89
C PRO A 343 -26.29 -22.21 -2.60
N PHE A 344 -25.00 -22.41 -2.31
CA PHE A 344 -24.33 -21.81 -1.15
C PHE A 344 -24.32 -20.28 -1.24
N LEU A 345 -23.89 -19.73 -2.38
CA LEU A 345 -23.84 -18.28 -2.62
C LEU A 345 -25.23 -17.66 -2.66
N ASN A 346 -26.21 -18.35 -3.25
CA ASN A 346 -27.59 -17.85 -3.28
C ASN A 346 -28.22 -17.82 -1.88
N GLY A 347 -27.90 -18.80 -1.04
CA GLY A 347 -28.33 -18.88 0.34
C GLY A 347 -27.54 -17.99 1.31
N TRP A 348 -26.40 -17.44 0.89
CA TRP A 348 -25.53 -16.64 1.75
C TRP A 348 -26.28 -15.42 2.30
N GLN A 349 -26.13 -15.21 3.61
CA GLN A 349 -26.59 -14.00 4.27
C GLN A 349 -25.47 -13.42 5.13
N PRO A 350 -25.28 -12.09 5.09
CA PRO A 350 -24.32 -11.44 5.97
C PRO A 350 -24.75 -11.67 7.42
N THR A 351 -23.82 -12.09 8.28
CA THR A 351 -24.13 -12.21 9.70
C THR A 351 -24.26 -10.81 10.33
N LYS A 352 -24.87 -10.72 11.52
CA LYS A 352 -24.93 -9.45 12.27
C LYS A 352 -23.55 -8.90 12.68
N ASP A 353 -22.49 -9.69 12.53
CA ASP A 353 -21.12 -9.26 12.76
C ASP A 353 -20.69 -8.30 11.64
N ARG A 354 -20.29 -7.08 12.01
CA ARG A 354 -19.80 -6.06 11.06
C ARG A 354 -18.65 -6.58 10.18
N ARG A 355 -17.85 -7.53 10.66
CA ARG A 355 -16.79 -8.20 9.87
C ARG A 355 -17.31 -8.91 8.62
N ASN A 356 -18.54 -9.42 8.66
CA ASN A 356 -19.10 -10.25 7.60
C ASN A 356 -20.13 -9.53 6.73
N GLN A 357 -20.48 -8.28 7.06
CA GLN A 357 -21.53 -7.52 6.35
C GLN A 357 -21.19 -7.24 4.89
N GLN A 358 -19.89 -7.18 4.57
CA GLN A 358 -19.42 -6.92 3.21
C GLN A 358 -18.76 -8.15 2.57
N PHE A 359 -18.81 -9.30 3.23
CA PHE A 359 -18.09 -10.49 2.78
C PHE A 359 -18.67 -11.10 1.50
N GLY A 360 -19.94 -10.81 1.20
CA GLY A 360 -20.58 -11.15 -0.07
C GLY A 360 -19.86 -10.57 -1.29
N TYR A 361 -19.24 -9.39 -1.17
CA TYR A 361 -18.42 -8.81 -2.24
C TYR A 361 -17.22 -9.68 -2.58
N THR A 362 -16.49 -10.15 -1.56
CA THR A 362 -15.34 -11.05 -1.73
C THR A 362 -15.80 -12.38 -2.31
N LEU A 363 -16.81 -13.02 -1.73
CA LEU A 363 -17.30 -14.33 -2.19
C LEU A 363 -17.78 -14.30 -3.64
N GLY A 364 -18.62 -13.31 -3.96
CA GLY A 364 -19.14 -13.11 -5.32
C GLY A 364 -18.03 -12.81 -6.31
N SER A 365 -17.05 -11.99 -5.93
CA SER A 365 -15.92 -11.66 -6.81
C SER A 365 -14.96 -12.83 -7.02
N VAL A 366 -14.64 -13.62 -5.97
CA VAL A 366 -13.80 -14.83 -6.08
C VAL A 366 -14.46 -15.83 -7.01
N PHE A 367 -15.75 -16.12 -6.79
CA PHE A 367 -16.50 -17.02 -7.65
C PHE A 367 -16.56 -16.49 -9.08
N GLY A 368 -16.89 -15.20 -9.22
CA GLY A 368 -16.91 -14.49 -10.49
C GLY A 368 -15.61 -14.65 -11.25
N HIS A 369 -14.47 -14.47 -10.60
CA HIS A 369 -13.16 -14.58 -11.23
C HIS A 369 -12.79 -16.03 -11.58
N LEU A 370 -12.91 -16.96 -10.64
CA LEU A 370 -12.36 -18.31 -10.74
C LEU A 370 -13.29 -19.35 -11.39
N CYS A 371 -14.59 -19.07 -11.52
CA CYS A 371 -15.57 -19.98 -12.13
C CYS A 371 -15.19 -20.26 -13.59
N ALA A 372 -14.80 -21.51 -13.88
CA ALA A 372 -14.23 -21.90 -15.15
C ALA A 372 -15.24 -22.53 -16.13
N SER A 373 -16.16 -23.38 -15.64
CA SER A 373 -17.14 -24.11 -16.45
C SER A 373 -18.56 -23.56 -16.29
N ASP A 374 -19.34 -23.61 -17.38
CA ASP A 374 -20.75 -23.16 -17.47
C ASP A 374 -20.99 -21.77 -16.85
N ARG A 375 -19.97 -20.91 -16.98
CA ARG A 375 -19.84 -19.65 -16.24
C ARG A 375 -21.03 -18.71 -16.46
N ILE A 376 -21.50 -18.54 -17.69
CA ILE A 376 -22.69 -17.70 -17.98
C ILE A 376 -23.91 -18.16 -17.19
N GLN A 377 -24.17 -19.48 -17.15
CA GLN A 377 -25.30 -20.05 -16.41
C GLN A 377 -25.14 -19.83 -14.90
N HIS A 378 -23.95 -20.11 -14.37
CA HIS A 378 -23.66 -19.93 -12.95
C HIS A 378 -23.76 -18.46 -12.51
N LEU A 379 -23.16 -17.53 -13.26
CA LEU A 379 -23.21 -16.09 -12.98
C LEU A 379 -24.63 -15.53 -13.08
N SER A 380 -25.39 -15.97 -14.09
CA SER A 380 -26.82 -15.61 -14.22
C SER A 380 -27.64 -16.12 -13.04
N SER A 381 -27.27 -17.28 -12.47
CA SER A 381 -27.96 -17.86 -11.32
C SER A 381 -27.71 -17.07 -10.02
N LEU A 382 -26.58 -16.35 -9.92
CA LEU A 382 -26.28 -15.48 -8.78
C LEU A 382 -27.14 -14.22 -8.73
N LEU A 383 -27.81 -13.85 -9.82
CA LEU A 383 -28.75 -12.72 -9.83
C LEU A 383 -29.94 -12.94 -8.88
N ALA A 384 -30.18 -14.19 -8.47
CA ALA A 384 -31.19 -14.59 -7.50
C ALA A 384 -30.66 -14.76 -6.06
N ALA A 385 -29.39 -14.41 -5.80
CA ALA A 385 -28.82 -14.53 -4.46
C ALA A 385 -29.57 -13.68 -3.42
N ASN A 386 -29.49 -14.02 -2.14
CA ASN A 386 -30.08 -13.18 -1.09
C ASN A 386 -29.25 -11.91 -0.84
N ASP A 387 -27.92 -12.04 -0.89
CA ASP A 387 -26.97 -10.96 -0.66
C ASP A 387 -26.80 -10.07 -1.91
N ASP A 388 -26.95 -8.76 -1.74
CA ASP A 388 -26.90 -7.79 -2.83
C ASP A 388 -25.51 -7.68 -3.48
N TRP A 389 -24.43 -7.87 -2.72
CA TRP A 389 -23.08 -7.86 -3.29
C TRP A 389 -22.84 -9.08 -4.18
N ILE A 390 -23.38 -10.24 -3.82
CA ILE A 390 -23.28 -11.45 -4.65
C ILE A 390 -24.08 -11.26 -5.95
N LYS A 391 -25.29 -10.68 -5.89
CA LYS A 391 -26.08 -10.36 -7.10
C LYS A 391 -25.31 -9.45 -8.05
N VAL A 392 -24.75 -8.36 -7.51
CA VAL A 392 -23.99 -7.39 -8.32
C VAL A 392 -22.72 -8.04 -8.86
N SER A 393 -21.99 -8.82 -8.07
CA SER A 393 -20.83 -9.58 -8.55
C SER A 393 -21.18 -10.48 -9.74
N GLY A 394 -22.28 -11.24 -9.65
CA GLY A 394 -22.78 -12.06 -10.75
C GLY A 394 -23.00 -11.25 -12.03
N ALA A 395 -23.66 -10.09 -11.92
CA ALA A 395 -23.91 -9.20 -13.06
C ALA A 395 -22.64 -8.54 -13.63
N VAL A 396 -21.72 -8.11 -12.76
CA VAL A 396 -20.43 -7.52 -13.16
C VAL A 396 -19.60 -8.52 -13.94
N TYR A 397 -19.40 -9.72 -13.41
CA TYR A 397 -18.60 -10.74 -14.08
C TYR A 397 -19.31 -11.29 -15.32
N LEU A 398 -20.65 -11.29 -15.35
CA LEU A 398 -21.41 -11.65 -16.55
C LEU A 398 -21.11 -10.69 -17.71
N CYS A 399 -20.78 -9.42 -17.44
CA CYS A 399 -20.42 -8.48 -18.51
C CYS A 399 -19.17 -8.91 -19.32
N PHE A 400 -18.29 -9.75 -18.76
CA PHE A 400 -17.12 -10.25 -19.48
C PHE A 400 -17.45 -11.38 -20.45
N ASP A 401 -18.51 -12.16 -20.17
CA ASP A 401 -18.89 -13.33 -20.97
C ASP A 401 -20.12 -13.04 -21.87
N ASP A 402 -21.06 -12.21 -21.40
CA ASP A 402 -22.21 -11.68 -22.14
C ASP A 402 -22.45 -10.22 -21.72
N ALA A 403 -21.82 -9.29 -22.43
CA ALA A 403 -21.89 -7.86 -22.16
C ALA A 403 -23.33 -7.32 -22.18
N LYS A 404 -24.21 -7.87 -23.02
CA LYS A 404 -25.60 -7.40 -23.13
C LYS A 404 -26.39 -7.86 -21.90
N ALA A 405 -26.38 -9.15 -21.59
CA ALA A 405 -27.10 -9.69 -20.45
C ALA A 405 -26.57 -9.13 -19.12
N GLY A 406 -25.25 -8.99 -19.00
CA GLY A 406 -24.61 -8.37 -17.84
C GLY A 406 -25.05 -6.91 -17.63
N LYS A 407 -25.03 -6.08 -18.68
CA LYS A 407 -25.50 -4.69 -18.61
C LYS A 407 -26.99 -4.61 -18.25
N GLU A 408 -27.85 -5.41 -18.87
CA GLU A 408 -29.28 -5.47 -18.55
C GLU A 408 -29.53 -5.90 -17.10
N ALA A 409 -28.73 -6.82 -16.56
CA ALA A 409 -28.77 -7.18 -15.15
C ALA A 409 -28.33 -6.03 -14.25
N LEU A 410 -27.18 -5.39 -14.53
CA LEU A 410 -26.68 -4.25 -13.76
C LEU A 410 -27.68 -3.08 -13.75
N SER A 411 -28.33 -2.79 -14.88
CA SER A 411 -29.33 -1.71 -14.97
C SER A 411 -30.52 -1.97 -14.02
N ARG A 412 -30.96 -3.22 -13.88
CA ARG A 412 -32.00 -3.59 -12.91
C ARG A 412 -31.53 -3.45 -11.46
N LEU A 413 -30.24 -3.66 -11.22
CA LEU A 413 -29.63 -3.60 -9.88
C LEU A 413 -29.31 -2.17 -9.42
N LEU A 414 -29.46 -1.15 -10.27
CA LEU A 414 -29.28 0.27 -9.89
C LEU A 414 -30.21 0.70 -8.75
N SER A 415 -31.38 0.06 -8.60
CA SER A 415 -32.35 0.36 -7.53
C SER A 415 -31.93 -0.17 -6.16
N LEU A 416 -30.92 -1.04 -6.09
CA LEU A 416 -30.36 -1.50 -4.82
C LEU A 416 -29.84 -0.30 -4.03
N GLN A 417 -30.06 -0.31 -2.73
CA GLN A 417 -29.61 0.75 -1.84
C GLN A 417 -28.13 0.59 -1.48
N ALA A 418 -27.53 1.63 -0.91
CA ALA A 418 -26.14 1.63 -0.43
C ALA A 418 -25.12 1.26 -1.53
N ASP A 419 -24.01 0.66 -1.11
CA ASP A 419 -22.80 0.47 -1.94
C ASP A 419 -22.95 -0.55 -3.05
N ALA A 420 -23.79 -1.58 -2.89
CA ALA A 420 -24.00 -2.58 -3.94
C ALA A 420 -24.60 -1.95 -5.20
N GLY A 421 -25.62 -1.09 -5.03
CA GLY A 421 -26.21 -0.33 -6.14
C GLY A 421 -25.23 0.69 -6.74
N ALA A 422 -24.41 1.34 -5.91
CA ALA A 422 -23.37 2.24 -6.39
C ALA A 422 -22.27 1.51 -7.19
N TRP A 423 -21.87 0.30 -6.78
CA TRP A 423 -20.94 -0.54 -7.53
C TRP A 423 -21.50 -0.90 -8.90
N ALA A 424 -22.77 -1.33 -8.97
CA ALA A 424 -23.43 -1.60 -10.25
C ALA A 424 -23.42 -0.36 -11.16
N ALA A 425 -23.68 0.82 -10.60
CA ALA A 425 -23.66 2.08 -11.32
C ALA A 425 -22.25 2.47 -11.83
N ILE A 426 -21.20 2.28 -11.01
CA ILE A 426 -19.82 2.53 -11.40
C ILE A 426 -19.40 1.63 -12.57
N VAL A 427 -19.76 0.34 -12.53
CA VAL A 427 -19.44 -0.61 -13.61
C VAL A 427 -20.18 -0.28 -14.91
N LEU A 428 -21.44 0.14 -14.82
CA LEU A 428 -22.18 0.64 -15.99
C LEU A 428 -21.54 1.91 -16.57
N ALA A 429 -21.18 2.85 -15.70
CA ALA A 429 -20.53 4.10 -16.10
C ALA A 429 -19.17 3.87 -16.75
N SER A 430 -18.33 2.98 -16.22
CA SER A 430 -17.03 2.63 -16.83
C SER A 430 -17.18 1.99 -18.21
N ARG A 431 -18.33 1.36 -18.47
CA ARG A 431 -18.72 0.75 -19.76
C ARG A 431 -19.55 1.66 -20.68
N GLY A 432 -19.57 2.97 -20.40
CA GLY A 432 -20.13 3.99 -21.28
C GLY A 432 -21.55 4.45 -20.93
N GLU A 433 -22.22 3.84 -19.95
CA GLU A 433 -23.63 4.12 -19.66
C GLU A 433 -23.80 5.39 -18.80
N LYS A 434 -23.88 6.56 -19.46
CA LYS A 434 -23.98 7.87 -18.78
C LYS A 434 -25.12 7.98 -17.78
N ALA A 435 -26.25 7.34 -18.06
CA ALA A 435 -27.43 7.38 -17.19
C ALA A 435 -27.19 6.77 -15.79
N ALA A 436 -26.15 5.95 -15.62
CA ALA A 436 -25.78 5.38 -14.34
C ALA A 436 -25.00 6.36 -13.44
N MET A 437 -24.41 7.42 -13.99
CA MET A 437 -23.51 8.30 -13.23
C MET A 437 -24.14 8.98 -12.02
N PRO A 438 -25.38 9.51 -12.06
CA PRO A 438 -26.01 10.07 -10.87
C PRO A 438 -26.07 9.07 -9.70
N ARG A 439 -26.40 7.80 -9.99
CA ARG A 439 -26.42 6.74 -8.98
C ARG A 439 -25.02 6.38 -8.47
N ALA A 440 -24.01 6.44 -9.34
CA ALA A 440 -22.61 6.22 -8.95
C ALA A 440 -22.10 7.32 -8.01
N LEU A 441 -22.43 8.58 -8.27
CA LEU A 441 -22.05 9.74 -7.46
C LEU A 441 -22.57 9.67 -6.01
N GLU A 442 -23.68 8.97 -5.77
CA GLU A 442 -24.21 8.78 -4.41
C GLU A 442 -23.22 8.08 -3.46
N VAL A 443 -22.25 7.30 -3.97
CA VAL A 443 -21.19 6.72 -3.12
C VAL A 443 -20.33 7.81 -2.45
N MET A 444 -20.27 9.00 -3.06
CA MET A 444 -19.57 10.15 -2.50
C MET A 444 -20.43 10.90 -1.47
N ALA A 445 -21.72 10.61 -1.35
CA ALA A 445 -22.60 11.33 -0.41
C ALA A 445 -22.44 10.87 1.04
N THR A 446 -21.93 9.65 1.25
CA THR A 446 -21.73 9.09 2.58
C THR A 446 -20.23 9.16 2.92
N PRO A 447 -19.84 9.62 4.12
CA PRO A 447 -18.45 9.53 4.51
C PRO A 447 -18.07 8.07 4.72
N ASP A 448 -16.85 7.75 4.37
CA ASP A 448 -16.22 6.51 4.77
C ASP A 448 -16.09 6.45 6.31
N ASP A 449 -16.49 5.33 6.90
CA ASP A 449 -16.16 5.02 8.30
C ASP A 449 -14.66 4.68 8.35
N PRO A 450 -13.82 5.31 9.19
CA PRO A 450 -12.39 4.98 9.26
C PRO A 450 -12.10 3.55 9.75
N SER A 451 -13.14 2.77 10.08
CA SER A 451 -13.01 1.36 10.41
C SER A 451 -12.65 0.49 9.19
N ILE A 452 -11.96 -0.62 9.46
CA ILE A 452 -11.66 -1.67 8.47
C ILE A 452 -12.91 -2.22 7.76
N PHE A 453 -14.11 -1.98 8.30
CA PHE A 453 -15.38 -2.49 7.79
C PHE A 453 -15.98 -1.65 6.66
N SER A 454 -15.37 -0.51 6.29
CA SER A 454 -15.81 0.35 5.19
C SER A 454 -14.95 0.21 3.92
N ILE A 455 -14.01 -0.74 3.90
CA ILE A 455 -12.99 -0.88 2.86
C ILE A 455 -13.59 -0.90 1.44
N ASN A 456 -14.74 -1.56 1.24
CA ASN A 456 -15.37 -1.60 -0.07
C ASN A 456 -15.95 -0.24 -0.46
N HIS A 457 -16.58 0.49 0.48
CA HIS A 457 -17.07 1.83 0.25
C HIS A 457 -15.94 2.76 -0.21
N HIS A 458 -14.84 2.78 0.55
CA HIS A 458 -13.66 3.59 0.22
C HIS A 458 -13.09 3.23 -1.15
N ASN A 459 -12.98 1.94 -1.47
CA ASN A 459 -12.54 1.47 -2.79
C ASN A 459 -13.47 1.93 -3.93
N LEU A 460 -14.79 1.94 -3.72
CA LEU A 460 -15.73 2.44 -4.72
C LEU A 460 -15.57 3.95 -4.96
N GLN A 461 -15.36 4.74 -3.89
CA GLN A 461 -15.05 6.17 -4.01
C GLN A 461 -13.76 6.40 -4.81
N LEU A 462 -12.69 5.65 -4.52
CA LEU A 462 -11.42 5.73 -5.27
C LEU A 462 -11.61 5.34 -6.74
N ARG A 463 -12.32 4.25 -7.03
CA ARG A 463 -12.64 3.81 -8.41
C ARG A 463 -13.39 4.89 -9.18
N LEU A 464 -14.38 5.51 -8.55
CA LEU A 464 -15.15 6.59 -9.16
C LEU A 464 -14.27 7.83 -9.43
N ARG A 465 -13.41 8.24 -8.49
CA ARG A 465 -12.46 9.35 -8.69
C ARG A 465 -11.53 9.11 -9.88
N VAL A 466 -10.97 7.90 -9.97
CA VAL A 466 -10.11 7.48 -11.09
C VAL A 466 -10.87 7.57 -12.41
N LEU A 467 -12.09 7.03 -12.47
CA LEU A 467 -12.93 7.08 -13.67
C LEU A 467 -13.21 8.53 -14.08
N LEU A 468 -13.69 9.38 -13.17
CA LEU A 468 -14.03 10.77 -13.45
C LEU A 468 -12.81 11.58 -13.92
N SER A 469 -11.64 11.36 -13.32
CA SER A 469 -10.41 12.05 -13.71
C SER A 469 -9.95 11.68 -15.13
N ASN A 470 -9.97 10.39 -15.47
CA ASN A 470 -9.66 9.91 -16.81
C ASN A 470 -10.65 10.42 -17.86
N VAL A 471 -11.94 10.39 -17.53
CA VAL A 471 -13.02 10.89 -18.40
C VAL A 471 -12.88 12.38 -18.66
N ALA A 472 -12.56 13.17 -17.63
CA ALA A 472 -12.35 14.60 -17.76
C ALA A 472 -11.19 14.90 -18.72
N SER A 473 -10.07 14.19 -18.57
CA SER A 473 -8.91 14.29 -19.45
C SER A 473 -9.25 13.91 -20.89
N ALA A 474 -9.85 12.73 -21.10
CA ALA A 474 -10.23 12.24 -22.43
C ALA A 474 -11.24 13.14 -23.15
N SER A 475 -12.07 13.85 -22.38
CA SER A 475 -13.07 14.79 -22.90
C SER A 475 -12.56 16.23 -23.00
N SER A 476 -11.30 16.49 -22.65
CA SER A 476 -10.68 17.83 -22.64
C SER A 476 -11.47 18.87 -21.83
N ILE A 477 -11.98 18.46 -20.66
CA ILE A 477 -12.68 19.33 -19.70
C ILE A 477 -11.86 19.48 -18.41
N SER A 478 -12.24 20.44 -17.57
CA SER A 478 -11.60 20.64 -16.27
C SER A 478 -11.74 19.39 -15.39
N GLN A 479 -10.67 19.03 -14.67
CA GLN A 479 -10.70 17.93 -13.71
C GLN A 479 -11.81 18.12 -12.66
N PRO A 480 -12.41 17.03 -12.16
CA PRO A 480 -13.43 17.09 -11.13
C PRO A 480 -12.87 17.71 -9.84
N PRO A 481 -13.68 18.43 -9.06
CA PRO A 481 -13.23 18.99 -7.78
C PRO A 481 -12.85 17.89 -6.78
N GLY A 482 -11.77 18.11 -6.04
CA GLY A 482 -11.40 17.32 -4.88
C GLY A 482 -12.07 17.81 -3.59
N PRO A 483 -11.92 17.09 -2.47
CA PRO A 483 -12.42 17.54 -1.18
C PRO A 483 -11.61 18.75 -0.69
N SER A 484 -12.25 19.66 0.04
CA SER A 484 -11.60 20.86 0.61
C SER A 484 -10.51 20.51 1.64
N LYS A 485 -10.67 19.37 2.33
CA LYS A 485 -9.62 18.68 3.10
C LYS A 485 -9.76 17.18 2.89
N GLU A 486 -8.69 16.53 2.44
CA GLU A 486 -8.72 15.10 2.09
C GLU A 486 -8.70 14.17 3.32
N TYR A 487 -8.32 14.68 4.50
CA TYR A 487 -8.14 13.90 5.74
C TYR A 487 -8.62 14.66 6.99
N SER A 488 -9.88 15.10 6.99
CA SER A 488 -10.48 15.70 8.19
C SER A 488 -11.01 14.61 9.13
N ASP A 489 -10.50 14.58 10.36
CA ASP A 489 -11.06 13.76 11.43
C ASP A 489 -12.19 14.50 12.16
N GLY A 490 -13.17 13.74 12.67
CA GLY A 490 -14.23 14.28 13.52
C GLY A 490 -15.48 14.78 12.76
N PRO A 491 -16.34 15.58 13.43
CA PRO A 491 -17.67 15.94 12.93
C PRO A 491 -17.67 16.72 11.60
N GLU A 492 -16.60 17.44 11.30
CA GLU A 492 -16.45 18.23 10.07
C GLU A 492 -16.35 17.36 8.81
N ARG A 493 -15.96 16.09 8.94
CA ARG A 493 -15.86 15.14 7.81
C ARG A 493 -17.18 15.00 7.06
N LEU A 494 -18.30 14.94 7.79
CA LEU A 494 -19.64 14.85 7.20
C LEU A 494 -19.97 16.07 6.33
N ILE A 495 -19.56 17.26 6.79
CA ILE A 495 -19.79 18.53 6.08
C ILE A 495 -18.94 18.55 4.80
N ILE A 496 -17.65 18.26 4.93
CA ILE A 496 -16.70 18.24 3.80
C ILE A 496 -17.13 17.22 2.74
N GLN A 497 -17.56 16.03 3.17
CA GLN A 497 -18.03 15.00 2.24
C GLN A 497 -19.29 15.45 1.50
N LYS A 498 -20.24 16.05 2.20
CA LYS A 498 -21.47 16.56 1.59
C LYS A 498 -21.18 17.67 0.58
N GLU A 499 -20.33 18.64 0.94
CA GLU A 499 -19.89 19.72 0.05
C GLU A 499 -19.16 19.17 -1.18
N TRP A 500 -18.34 18.13 -0.99
CA TRP A 500 -17.62 17.48 -2.07
C TRP A 500 -18.56 16.77 -3.03
N HIS A 501 -19.52 15.98 -2.52
CA HIS A 501 -20.56 15.36 -3.32
C HIS A 501 -21.38 16.39 -4.11
N GLU A 502 -21.82 17.47 -3.47
CA GLU A 502 -22.56 18.55 -4.15
C GLU A 502 -21.73 19.20 -5.27
N SER A 503 -20.43 19.39 -5.03
CA SER A 503 -19.51 19.96 -6.02
C SER A 503 -19.27 19.02 -7.20
N LEU A 504 -19.13 17.71 -6.93
CA LEU A 504 -19.01 16.68 -7.98
C LEU A 504 -20.28 16.57 -8.82
N SER A 505 -21.45 16.60 -8.19
CA SER A 505 -22.74 16.54 -8.88
C SER A 505 -22.93 17.75 -9.80
N LYS A 506 -22.63 18.97 -9.32
CA LYS A 506 -22.64 20.18 -10.16
C LYS A 506 -21.64 20.09 -11.31
N TRP A 507 -20.43 19.60 -11.05
CA TRP A 507 -19.43 19.39 -12.09
C TRP A 507 -19.94 18.42 -13.17
N TRP A 508 -20.60 17.33 -12.77
CA TRP A 508 -21.19 16.38 -13.72
C TRP A 508 -22.28 17.04 -14.55
N GLU A 509 -23.24 17.72 -13.93
CA GLU A 509 -24.34 18.41 -14.61
C GLU A 509 -23.84 19.38 -15.69
N MET A 510 -22.78 20.14 -15.39
CA MET A 510 -22.17 21.11 -16.31
C MET A 510 -21.43 20.47 -17.49
N ASN A 511 -21.00 19.21 -17.36
CA ASN A 511 -20.06 18.59 -18.30
C ASN A 511 -20.59 17.32 -18.98
N GLN A 512 -21.68 16.72 -18.50
CA GLN A 512 -22.19 15.41 -18.96
C GLN A 512 -22.40 15.32 -20.48
N ASP A 513 -22.79 16.41 -21.13
CA ASP A 513 -23.01 16.47 -22.59
C ASP A 513 -21.71 16.39 -23.39
N LYS A 514 -20.62 16.91 -22.83
CA LYS A 514 -19.27 16.91 -23.44
C LYS A 514 -18.51 15.61 -23.13
N ILE A 515 -18.86 14.97 -22.03
CA ILE A 515 -18.17 13.79 -21.52
C ILE A 515 -18.32 12.61 -22.48
N LYS A 516 -17.22 11.88 -22.72
CA LYS A 516 -17.25 10.53 -23.26
C LYS A 516 -16.76 9.57 -22.18
N LEU A 517 -17.66 8.73 -21.68
CA LEU A 517 -17.31 7.73 -20.69
C LEU A 517 -16.49 6.63 -21.35
N ALA A 518 -15.23 6.53 -20.95
CA ALA A 518 -14.31 5.48 -21.36
C ALA A 518 -13.33 5.23 -20.21
N ASP A 519 -13.25 3.99 -19.74
CA ASP A 519 -12.20 3.57 -18.82
C ASP A 519 -10.97 3.10 -19.63
N PRO A 520 -9.81 3.79 -19.53
CA PRO A 520 -8.60 3.42 -20.25
C PRO A 520 -8.06 2.04 -19.86
N TRP A 521 -8.49 1.48 -18.73
CA TRP A 521 -8.08 0.16 -18.25
C TRP A 521 -9.02 -0.97 -18.65
N ALA A 522 -10.21 -0.66 -19.19
CA ALA A 522 -11.26 -1.65 -19.47
C ALA A 522 -10.77 -2.83 -20.31
N LYS A 523 -9.94 -2.58 -21.34
CA LYS A 523 -9.40 -3.63 -22.20
C LYS A 523 -8.61 -4.69 -21.40
N PHE A 524 -7.75 -4.26 -20.47
CA PHE A 524 -6.96 -5.19 -19.65
C PHE A 524 -7.86 -5.99 -18.71
N LEU A 525 -8.89 -5.36 -18.16
CA LEU A 525 -9.85 -6.02 -17.28
C LEU A 525 -10.70 -7.05 -18.03
N ASP A 526 -11.15 -6.72 -19.24
CA ASP A 526 -11.93 -7.61 -20.09
C ASP A 526 -11.09 -8.82 -20.56
N GLU A 527 -9.83 -8.62 -20.94
CA GLU A 527 -8.91 -9.71 -21.31
C GLU A 527 -8.63 -10.67 -20.13
N GLN A 528 -8.59 -10.14 -18.91
CA GLN A 528 -8.34 -10.93 -17.69
C GLN A 528 -9.62 -11.47 -17.04
N ARG A 529 -10.78 -10.96 -17.43
CA ARG A 529 -12.08 -11.24 -16.81
C ARG A 529 -12.05 -11.00 -15.29
N VAL A 530 -11.48 -9.88 -14.88
CA VAL A 530 -11.34 -9.42 -13.50
C VAL A 530 -11.94 -8.02 -13.38
N ASP A 531 -12.81 -7.82 -12.39
CA ASP A 531 -13.33 -6.48 -12.08
C ASP A 531 -12.30 -5.56 -11.44
#